data_AF-A0A1H6WFP6-F1
#
_entry.id   AF-A0A1H6WFP6-F1
#
_cell.length_a   1.000
_cell.length_b   1.000
_cell.length_c   1.000
_cell.angle_alpha   90.00
_cell.angle_beta   90.00
_cell.angle_gamma   90.00
#
_symmetry.space_group_name_H-M   'P 1'
#
loop_
_entity.id
_entity.type
_entity.pdbx_description
1 polymer ?
#
loop_
_entity_poly.entity_id
_entity_poly.type
_entity_poly.pdbx_seq_one_letter_code
_entity_poly.pdbx_strand_id
1 'polypeptide(L)'
;MKTKIKTIYKQAERFAELTNKAIVSGNISRAKKLLNIAENLLVSGSKETKEVISTVYIYSVSTFMEIRHCSISNLFPKTLKAEYVKQINAISA
;
A
#
# COMPACT_ATOMS: atom_id res chain seq x y z
N MET A 1 -4.83 -13.52 21.72
CA MET A 1 -4.79 -13.30 20.25
C MET A 1 -5.25 -11.91 19.78
N LYS A 2 -6.06 -11.14 20.53
CA LYS A 2 -6.54 -9.80 20.08
C LYS A 2 -5.46 -8.72 19.94
N THR A 3 -4.34 -8.83 20.66
CA THR A 3 -3.26 -7.83 20.65
C THR A 3 -2.39 -7.90 19.40
N LYS A 4 -2.10 -9.12 18.89
CA LYS A 4 -1.29 -9.33 17.67
C LYS A 4 -1.97 -8.76 16.41
N ILE A 5 -3.30 -8.94 16.31
CA ILE A 5 -4.10 -8.38 15.23
C ILE A 5 -4.03 -6.84 15.29
N LYS A 6 -4.27 -6.23 16.45
CA LYS A 6 -4.13 -4.76 16.58
C LYS A 6 -2.74 -4.25 16.18
N THR A 7 -1.68 -5.03 16.38
CA THR A 7 -0.33 -4.62 15.99
C THR A 7 -0.06 -4.70 14.49
N ILE A 8 -0.59 -5.70 13.76
CA ILE A 8 -0.32 -5.81 12.31
C ILE A 8 -1.04 -4.70 11.52
N TYR A 9 -2.27 -4.35 11.91
CA TYR A 9 -3.00 -3.24 11.30
C TYR A 9 -2.27 -1.90 11.52
N LYS A 10 -1.84 -1.62 12.75
CA LYS A 10 -1.04 -0.42 13.05
C LYS A 10 0.30 -0.38 12.31
N GLN A 11 0.93 -1.53 12.10
CA GLN A 11 2.15 -1.62 11.30
C GLN A 11 1.89 -1.30 9.84
N ALA A 12 0.78 -1.78 9.27
CA ALA A 12 0.38 -1.49 7.90
C ALA A 12 0.01 -0.02 7.70
N GLU A 13 -0.71 0.60 8.65
CA GLU A 13 -1.00 2.05 8.65
C GLU A 13 0.30 2.86 8.61
N ARG A 14 1.22 2.57 9.55
CA ARG A 14 2.51 3.26 9.61
C ARG A 14 3.35 3.02 8.36
N PHE A 15 3.26 1.83 7.77
CA PHE A 15 3.95 1.51 6.53
C PHE A 15 3.39 2.30 5.33
N ALA A 16 2.07 2.47 5.26
CA ALA A 16 1.42 3.32 4.26
C ALA A 16 1.84 4.79 4.44
N GLU A 17 1.86 5.31 5.67
CA GLU A 17 2.33 6.68 5.94
C GLU A 17 3.77 6.92 5.46
N LEU A 18 4.68 5.97 5.72
CA LEU A 18 6.06 6.06 5.25
C LEU A 18 6.16 6.07 3.73
N THR A 19 5.31 5.26 3.07
CA THR A 19 5.23 5.22 1.61
C THR A 19 4.72 6.55 1.07
N ASN A 20 3.62 7.07 1.61
CA ASN A 20 3.03 8.36 1.23
C ASN A 20 4.00 9.53 1.42
N LYS A 21 4.77 9.54 2.51
CA LYS A 21 5.84 10.52 2.75
C LYS A 21 6.94 10.45 1.69
N ALA A 22 7.36 9.23 1.31
CA ALA A 22 8.36 9.06 0.25
C ALA A 22 7.83 9.52 -1.12
N ILE A 23 6.54 9.31 -1.39
CA ILE A 23 5.87 9.75 -2.62
C ILE A 23 5.83 11.28 -2.70
N VAL A 24 5.30 11.97 -1.68
CA VAL A 24 5.16 13.44 -1.72
C VAL A 24 6.50 14.16 -1.66
N SER A 25 7.51 13.59 -1.01
CA SER A 25 8.86 14.17 -1.02
C SER A 25 9.59 14.00 -2.37
N GLY A 26 8.97 13.35 -3.38
CA GLY A 26 9.60 13.08 -4.66
C GLY A 26 10.75 12.06 -4.57
N ASN A 27 10.89 11.36 -3.43
CA ASN A 27 11.94 10.37 -3.24
C ASN A 27 11.54 9.03 -3.90
N ILE A 28 11.61 9.01 -5.24
CA ILE A 28 11.16 7.89 -6.07
C ILE A 28 11.91 6.60 -5.72
N SER A 29 13.21 6.66 -5.44
CA SER A 29 14.00 5.47 -5.05
C SER A 29 13.46 4.83 -3.77
N ARG A 30 13.20 5.66 -2.74
CA ARG A 30 12.61 5.19 -1.48
C ARG A 30 11.18 4.70 -1.66
N ALA A 31 10.36 5.41 -2.45
CA ALA A 31 9.00 4.99 -2.75
C ALA A 31 8.98 3.62 -3.43
N LYS A 32 9.79 3.41 -4.48
CA LYS A 32 9.94 2.10 -5.14
C LYS A 32 10.34 1.00 -4.17
N LYS A 33 11.31 1.26 -3.29
CA LYS A 33 11.75 0.27 -2.29
C LYS A 33 10.61 -0.13 -1.34
N LEU A 34 9.83 0.84 -0.85
CA LEU A 34 8.70 0.58 0.03
C LEU A 34 7.59 -0.18 -0.70
N LEU A 35 7.24 0.22 -1.93
CA LEU A 35 6.27 -0.50 -2.76
C LEU A 35 6.71 -1.95 -3.05
N ASN A 36 8.01 -2.20 -3.27
CA ASN A 36 8.52 -3.54 -3.48
C ASN A 36 8.48 -4.40 -2.20
N ILE A 37 8.66 -3.80 -1.03
CA ILE A 37 8.45 -4.49 0.25
C ILE A 37 6.96 -4.87 0.39
N ALA A 38 6.04 -3.98 0.03
CA ALA A 38 4.61 -4.26 0.06
C ALA A 38 4.22 -5.39 -0.91
N GLU A 39 4.78 -5.40 -2.11
CA GLU A 39 4.63 -6.50 -3.08
C GLU A 39 5.07 -7.84 -2.47
N ASN A 40 6.26 -7.89 -1.87
CA ASN A 40 6.75 -9.10 -1.24
C ASN A 40 5.83 -9.58 -0.12
N LEU A 41 5.34 -8.67 0.73
CA LEU A 41 4.38 -9.01 1.79
C LEU A 41 3.05 -9.53 1.23
N LEU A 42 2.61 -9.01 0.10
CA LEU A 42 1.39 -9.46 -0.60
C LEU A 42 1.56 -10.84 -1.24
N VAL A 43 2.76 -11.16 -1.74
CA VAL A 43 3.04 -12.43 -2.43
C VAL A 43 3.40 -13.54 -1.45
N SER A 44 4.33 -13.28 -0.53
CA SER A 44 4.92 -14.29 0.36
C SER A 44 4.45 -14.21 1.82
N GLY A 45 3.67 -13.19 2.19
CA GLY A 45 3.17 -13.02 3.56
C GLY A 45 2.19 -14.10 4.00
N SER A 46 1.89 -14.13 5.29
CA SER A 46 0.80 -14.96 5.83
C SER A 46 -0.56 -14.50 5.28
N LYS A 47 -1.60 -15.34 5.36
CA LYS A 47 -2.96 -14.96 4.93
C LYS A 47 -3.41 -13.63 5.53
N GLU A 48 -3.20 -13.45 6.84
CA GLU A 48 -3.51 -12.22 7.56
C GLU A 48 -2.69 -11.03 7.06
N THR A 49 -1.38 -11.22 6.82
CA THR A 49 -0.53 -10.17 6.26
C THR A 49 -0.99 -9.72 4.89
N LYS A 50 -1.33 -10.66 4.00
CA LYS A 50 -1.83 -10.35 2.65
C LYS A 50 -3.12 -9.55 2.71
N GLU A 51 -4.06 -9.98 3.55
CA GLU A 51 -5.34 -9.31 3.74
C GLU A 51 -5.16 -7.89 4.27
N VAL A 52 -4.31 -7.69 5.28
CA VAL A 52 -4.02 -6.36 5.85
C VAL A 52 -3.31 -5.46 4.84
N ILE A 53 -2.38 -5.98 4.03
CA ILE A 53 -1.75 -5.18 2.98
C ILE A 53 -2.78 -4.79 1.90
N SER A 54 -3.60 -5.72 1.42
CA SER A 54 -4.65 -5.42 0.43
C SER A 54 -5.69 -4.41 0.95
N THR A 55 -6.10 -4.52 2.21
CA THR A 55 -7.23 -3.72 2.74
C THR A 55 -6.81 -2.42 3.40
N VAL A 56 -5.70 -2.39 4.15
CA VAL A 56 -5.27 -1.21 4.92
C VAL A 56 -4.22 -0.43 4.15
N TYR A 57 -3.13 -1.10 3.75
CA TYR A 57 -2.01 -0.42 3.10
C TYR A 57 -2.40 0.11 1.72
N ILE A 58 -2.95 -0.75 0.86
CA ILE A 58 -3.31 -0.35 -0.50
C ILE A 58 -4.40 0.72 -0.50
N TYR A 59 -5.43 0.57 0.34
CA TYR A 59 -6.45 1.61 0.51
C TYR A 59 -5.82 2.96 0.86
N SER A 60 -5.01 3.01 1.91
CA SER A 60 -4.37 4.25 2.36
C SER A 60 -3.49 4.91 1.30
N VAL A 61 -2.69 4.12 0.57
CA VAL A 61 -1.84 4.65 -0.51
C VAL A 61 -2.67 5.10 -1.71
N SER A 62 -3.73 4.35 -2.07
CA SER A 62 -4.59 4.68 -3.21
C SER A 62 -5.34 5.98 -2.99
N THR A 63 -6.03 6.11 -1.85
CA THR A 63 -6.75 7.33 -1.46
C THR A 63 -5.81 8.53 -1.40
N PHE A 64 -4.61 8.35 -0.85
CA PHE A 64 -3.63 9.44 -0.80
C PHE A 64 -3.21 9.91 -2.19
N MET A 65 -2.97 8.99 -3.12
CA MET A 65 -2.60 9.33 -4.50
C MET A 65 -3.71 10.04 -5.25
N GLU A 66 -4.97 9.62 -5.03
CA GLU A 66 -6.16 10.23 -5.61
C GLU A 66 -6.34 11.67 -5.13
N ILE A 67 -6.31 11.90 -3.81
CA ILE A 67 -6.40 13.23 -3.19
C ILE A 67 -5.29 14.16 -3.67
N ARG A 68 -4.08 13.62 -3.87
CA ARG A 68 -2.91 14.41 -4.30
C ARG A 68 -2.80 14.54 -5.82
N HIS A 69 -3.72 13.98 -6.60
CA HIS A 69 -3.64 13.88 -8.06
C HIS A 69 -2.25 13.40 -8.56
N CYS A 70 -1.63 12.48 -7.81
CA CYS A 70 -0.28 12.00 -8.08
C CYS A 70 -0.32 10.69 -8.88
N SER A 71 -0.06 10.77 -10.19
CA SER A 71 0.00 9.58 -11.06
C SER A 71 1.38 8.91 -11.02
N ILE A 72 1.69 8.20 -9.94
CA ILE A 72 2.87 7.32 -9.84
C ILE A 72 2.52 5.83 -9.93
N SER A 73 1.38 5.50 -10.55
CA SER A 73 0.93 4.12 -10.76
C SER A 73 1.94 3.25 -11.51
N ASN A 74 2.87 3.87 -12.23
CA ASN A 74 4.00 3.21 -12.91
C ASN A 74 5.11 2.73 -11.95
N LEU A 75 5.12 3.19 -10.70
CA LEU A 75 6.06 2.72 -9.67
C LEU A 75 5.60 1.45 -8.97
N PHE A 76 4.33 1.06 -9.14
CA PHE A 76 3.77 -0.11 -8.49
C PHE A 76 4.27 -1.40 -9.15
N PRO A 77 4.80 -2.36 -8.36
CA PRO A 77 5.06 -3.71 -8.83
C PRO A 77 3.78 -4.42 -9.28
N LYS A 78 3.92 -5.50 -10.05
CA LYS A 78 2.84 -6.11 -10.83
C LYS A 78 1.60 -6.48 -10.00
N THR A 79 1.75 -7.18 -8.88
CA THR A 79 0.61 -7.68 -8.10
C THR A 79 -0.04 -6.56 -7.30
N LEU A 80 0.78 -5.70 -6.68
CA LEU A 80 0.34 -4.52 -5.95
C LEU A 80 -0.40 -3.53 -6.85
N LYS A 81 0.05 -3.38 -8.11
CA LYS A 81 -0.64 -2.57 -9.12
C LYS A 81 -2.02 -3.12 -9.43
N ALA A 82 -2.17 -4.44 -9.53
CA ALA A 82 -3.47 -5.06 -9.80
C ALA A 82 -4.47 -4.79 -8.67
N GLU A 83 -4.03 -4.92 -7.41
CA GLU A 83 -4.86 -4.61 -6.24
C GLU A 83 -5.18 -3.11 -6.14
N TYR A 84 -4.21 -2.24 -6.43
CA TYR A 84 -4.43 -0.79 -6.53
C TYR A 84 -5.50 -0.44 -7.58
N VAL A 85 -5.42 -1.05 -8.78
CA VAL A 85 -6.41 -0.82 -9.85
C VAL A 85 -7.80 -1.31 -9.42
N LYS A 86 -7.89 -2.48 -8.78
CA LYS A 86 -9.16 -2.96 -8.21
C LYS A 86 -9.73 -1.96 -7.21
N GLN A 87 -8.90 -1.44 -6.31
CA GLN A 87 -9.32 -0.51 -5.28
C GLN A 87 -9.83 0.81 -5.86
N ILE A 88 -9.14 1.38 -6.85
CA ILE A 88 -9.58 2.61 -7.52
C ILE A 88 -10.88 2.38 -8.26
N ASN A 89 -11.00 1.31 -9.03
CA ASN A 89 -12.22 1.02 -9.77
C ASN A 89 -13.42 0.78 -8.84
N ALA A 90 -13.20 0.28 -7.62
CA ALA A 90 -14.25 0.12 -6.61
C ALA A 90 -14.64 1.43 -5.92
N ILE A 91 -13.74 2.41 -5.83
CA ILE A 91 -14.01 3.75 -5.26
C ILE A 91 -14.72 4.65 -6.30
N SER A 92 -14.38 4.50 -7.58
CA SER A 92 -14.92 5.33 -8.66
C SER A 92 -16.26 4.83 -9.24
N ALA A 93 -16.85 3.76 -8.71
CA ALA A 93 -18.12 3.17 -9.15
C ALA A 93 -19.28 3.60 -8.25
#